data_AF-A0A1W2DZM9-F1
#
_entry.id   AF-A0A1W2DZM9-F1
#
_cell.length_a   1.000
_cell.length_b   1.000
_cell.length_c   1.000
_cell.angle_alpha   90.00
_cell.angle_beta   90.00
_cell.angle_gamma   90.00
#
_symmetry.space_group_name_H-M   'P 1'
#
loop_
_entity.id
_entity.type
_entity.pdbx_description
1 polymer ?
#
loop_
_entity_poly.entity_id
_entity_poly.type
_entity_poly.pdbx_seq_one_letter_code
_entity_poly.pdbx_strand_id
1 'polypeptide(L)'
;MAFQVVVTTEEGMTSIYPDSIEAFAEDHFAEITGTHSNHRTRAELQGQPTMRGYIGPCWGGETETGDPIIRYEDAQAYADLST
;
A
#
# COMPACT_ATOMS: atom_id res chain seq x y z
N MET A 1 -8.57 -10.53 0.32
CA MET A 1 -7.50 -9.52 0.53
C MET A 1 -7.57 -8.51 -0.59
N ALA A 2 -7.56 -7.22 -0.25
CA ALA A 2 -7.63 -6.11 -1.18
C ALA A 2 -6.41 -5.19 -1.01
N PHE A 3 -6.10 -4.40 -2.04
CA PHE A 3 -5.03 -3.41 -1.99
C PHE A 3 -5.59 -2.00 -2.13
N GLN A 4 -4.95 -1.06 -1.46
CA GLN A 4 -5.19 0.37 -1.61
C GLN A 4 -3.84 1.07 -1.78
N VAL A 5 -3.72 1.91 -2.80
CA VAL A 5 -2.58 2.80 -2.98
C VAL A 5 -3.06 4.23 -2.89
N VAL A 6 -2.55 4.98 -1.93
CA VAL A 6 -2.90 6.38 -1.71
C VAL A 6 -1.77 7.25 -2.22
N VAL A 7 -2.10 8.15 -3.14
CA VAL A 7 -1.15 9.07 -3.77
C VAL A 7 -1.66 10.49 -3.71
N THR A 8 -0.73 11.43 -3.64
CA THR A 8 -0.98 12.86 -3.68
C THR A 8 -0.75 13.37 -5.09
N THR A 9 -1.78 13.97 -5.69
CA THR A 9 -1.72 14.64 -6.98
C THR A 9 -1.91 16.14 -6.81
N GLU A 10 -1.80 16.90 -7.90
CA GLU A 10 -2.08 18.35 -7.90
C GLU A 10 -3.52 18.69 -7.46
N GLU A 11 -4.45 17.76 -7.65
CA GLU A 11 -5.87 17.90 -7.26
C GLU A 11 -6.13 17.44 -5.81
N GLY A 12 -5.10 16.94 -5.13
CA GLY A 12 -5.15 16.42 -3.76
C GLY A 12 -4.91 14.92 -3.67
N MET A 13 -5.27 14.35 -2.53
CA MET A 13 -5.04 12.94 -2.25
C MET A 13 -6.12 12.06 -2.91
N THR A 14 -5.68 10.99 -3.57
CA THR A 14 -6.57 10.01 -4.21
C THR A 14 -6.19 8.58 -3.84
N SER A 15 -7.16 7.67 -3.93
CA SER A 15 -6.99 6.24 -3.67
C SER A 15 -7.20 5.43 -4.93
N ILE A 16 -6.27 4.54 -5.21
CA ILE A 16 -6.29 3.55 -6.28
C ILE A 16 -6.48 2.18 -5.63
N TYR A 17 -7.33 1.32 -6.19
CA TYR A 17 -7.63 0.00 -5.64
C TYR A 17 -7.23 -1.09 -6.66
N PRO A 18 -5.94 -1.47 -6.73
CA PRO A 18 -5.49 -2.47 -7.68
C PRO A 18 -5.84 -3.90 -7.21
N ASP A 19 -6.02 -4.81 -8.16
CA ASP A 19 -6.22 -6.24 -7.87
C ASP A 19 -4.91 -6.95 -7.46
N SER A 20 -3.77 -6.42 -7.90
CA SER A 20 -2.42 -6.92 -7.57
C SER A 20 -1.46 -5.74 -7.41
N ILE A 21 -0.64 -5.80 -6.36
CA ILE A 21 0.36 -4.75 -6.12
C ILE A 21 1.53 -4.86 -7.10
N GLU A 22 1.84 -6.07 -7.58
CA GLU A 22 2.85 -6.29 -8.61
C GLU A 22 2.42 -5.72 -9.96
N ALA A 23 1.15 -5.93 -10.35
CA ALA A 23 0.59 -5.32 -11.56
C ALA A 23 0.58 -3.79 -11.44
N PHE A 24 0.17 -3.25 -10.28
CA PHE A 24 0.27 -1.81 -10.01
C PHE A 24 1.72 -1.31 -10.16
N ALA A 25 2.69 -2.03 -9.61
CA ALA A 25 4.09 -1.63 -9.69
C ALA A 25 4.59 -1.59 -11.14
N GLU A 26 4.19 -2.56 -11.96
CA GLU A 26 4.51 -2.58 -13.40
C GLU A 26 3.87 -1.41 -14.15
N ASP A 27 2.55 -1.20 -13.98
CA ASP A 27 1.80 -0.16 -14.69
C ASP A 27 2.23 1.27 -14.30
N HIS A 28 2.66 1.45 -13.06
CA HIS A 28 3.08 2.75 -12.52
C HIS A 28 4.60 2.93 -12.46
N PHE A 29 5.38 2.03 -13.06
CA PHE A 29 6.85 2.05 -13.06
C PHE A 29 7.47 2.14 -11.65
N ALA A 30 6.80 1.55 -10.65
CA ALA A 30 7.31 1.45 -9.29
C ALA A 30 8.22 0.23 -9.17
N GLU A 31 9.39 0.40 -8.56
CA GLU A 31 10.34 -0.69 -8.34
C GLU A 31 9.96 -1.48 -7.09
N ILE A 32 9.69 -2.78 -7.22
CA ILE A 32 9.64 -3.68 -6.05
C ILE A 32 11.06 -3.86 -5.53
N THR A 33 11.29 -3.47 -4.29
CA THR A 33 12.60 -3.44 -3.63
C THR A 33 12.84 -4.61 -2.69
N GLY A 34 11.80 -5.38 -2.38
CA GLY A 34 11.90 -6.49 -1.45
C GLY A 34 10.55 -6.97 -0.95
N THR A 35 10.58 -7.58 0.23
CA THR A 35 9.42 -8.20 0.86
C THR A 35 9.41 -7.88 2.34
N HIS A 36 8.24 -7.50 2.85
CA HIS A 36 8.05 -7.17 4.25
C HIS A 36 8.06 -8.44 5.12
N SER A 37 9.12 -8.60 5.91
CA SER A 37 9.42 -9.84 6.66
C SER A 37 9.37 -9.68 8.18
N ASN A 38 8.86 -8.57 8.69
CA ASN A 38 8.84 -8.34 10.14
C ASN A 38 7.75 -9.18 10.82
N HIS A 39 8.16 -10.26 11.49
CA HIS A 39 7.27 -11.19 12.20
C HIS A 39 6.44 -10.56 13.33
N ARG A 40 6.79 -9.33 13.77
CA ARG A 40 6.07 -8.62 14.83
C ARG A 40 4.87 -7.82 14.31
N THR A 41 4.72 -7.66 12.99
CA THR A 41 3.54 -7.02 12.42
C THR A 41 2.39 -8.01 12.26
N ARG A 42 1.21 -7.48 11.93
CA ARG A 42 0.06 -8.27 11.49
C ARG A 42 0.45 -9.31 10.45
N ALA A 43 -0.13 -10.50 10.53
CA ALA A 43 0.22 -11.64 9.70
C ALA A 43 -0.06 -11.35 8.21
N GLU A 44 -1.11 -10.59 7.94
CA GLU A 44 -1.55 -10.19 6.60
C GLU A 44 -0.52 -9.30 5.88
N LEU A 45 0.31 -8.56 6.64
CA LEU A 45 1.37 -7.70 6.11
C LEU A 45 2.68 -8.47 5.85
N GLN A 46 2.82 -9.68 6.38
CA GLN A 46 4.03 -10.46 6.22
C GLN A 46 4.04 -11.11 4.83
N GLY A 47 5.19 -11.05 4.16
CA GLY A 47 5.33 -11.57 2.80
C GLY A 47 4.84 -10.62 1.69
N GLN A 48 4.29 -9.45 2.05
CA GLN A 48 3.86 -8.45 1.07
C GLN A 48 5.05 -7.70 0.45
N PRO A 49 4.99 -7.32 -0.84
CA PRO A 49 6.05 -6.55 -1.49
C PRO A 49 6.34 -5.20 -0.82
N THR A 50 7.59 -4.75 -0.88
CA THR A 50 7.95 -3.35 -0.58
C THR A 50 8.29 -2.64 -1.88
N MET A 51 7.86 -1.39 -2.06
CA MET A 51 8.04 -0.64 -3.30
C MET A 51 8.82 0.65 -3.09
N ARG A 52 9.73 0.98 -4.01
CA ARG A 52 10.44 2.27 -3.99
C ARG A 52 9.45 3.41 -4.18
N GLY A 53 9.59 4.46 -3.38
CA GLY A 53 8.75 5.65 -3.46
C GLY A 53 7.41 5.54 -2.72
N TYR A 54 7.09 4.36 -2.19
CA TYR A 54 5.89 4.12 -1.39
C TYR A 54 6.26 3.63 0.01
N ILE A 55 5.46 4.05 0.98
CA ILE A 55 5.47 3.59 2.36
C ILE A 55 4.41 2.50 2.48
N GLY A 56 4.84 1.32 2.91
CA GLY A 56 4.01 0.14 3.03
C GLY A 56 4.85 -1.13 3.09
N PRO A 57 4.22 -2.29 3.27
CA PRO A 57 2.78 -2.53 3.47
C PRO A 57 2.27 -2.00 4.83
N CYS A 58 1.13 -1.31 4.81
CA CYS A 58 0.45 -0.78 6.00
C CYS A 58 -0.94 -1.42 6.16
N TRP A 59 -1.44 -1.45 7.39
CA TRP A 59 -2.81 -1.92 7.65
C TRP A 59 -3.83 -0.86 7.23
N GLY A 60 -4.62 -1.16 6.20
CA GLY A 60 -5.65 -0.27 5.66
C GLY A 60 -7.02 -0.41 6.31
N GLY A 61 -7.23 -1.43 7.14
CA GLY A 61 -8.55 -1.81 7.66
C GLY A 61 -9.07 -3.08 6.99
N GLU A 62 -10.39 -3.23 6.98
CA GLU A 62 -11.09 -4.35 6.35
C GLU A 62 -12.13 -3.81 5.37
N THR A 63 -12.41 -4.56 4.30
CA THR A 63 -13.57 -4.30 3.43
C THR A 63 -14.88 -4.57 4.18
N GLU A 64 -16.01 -4.20 3.59
CA GLU A 64 -17.34 -4.54 4.14
C GLU A 64 -17.56 -6.06 4.28
N THR A 65 -16.87 -6.86 3.48
CA THR A 65 -16.89 -8.33 3.53
C THR A 65 -15.92 -8.92 4.56
N GLY A 66 -15.14 -8.09 5.25
CA GLY A 66 -14.14 -8.51 6.25
C GLY A 66 -12.79 -8.90 5.65
N ASP A 67 -12.52 -8.59 4.38
CA ASP A 67 -11.22 -8.85 3.77
C ASP A 67 -10.19 -7.79 4.21
N PRO A 68 -8.96 -8.19 4.58
CA PRO A 68 -7.93 -7.24 4.94
C PRO A 68 -7.53 -6.35 3.75
N ILE A 69 -7.38 -5.06 4.01
CA ILE A 69 -6.87 -4.06 3.06
C ILE A 69 -5.40 -3.80 3.37
N ILE A 70 -4.53 -4.07 2.40
CA ILE A 70 -3.10 -3.75 2.49
C ILE A 70 -2.87 -2.43 1.77
N ARG A 71 -2.40 -1.42 2.51
CA ARG A 71 -2.26 -0.06 2.03
C ARG A 71 -0.80 0.31 1.74
N TYR A 72 -0.62 1.06 0.66
CA TYR A 72 0.64 1.70 0.30
C TYR A 72 0.37 3.20 0.09
N GLU A 73 1.29 4.04 0.51
CA GLU A 73 1.10 5.50 0.53
C GLU A 73 2.34 6.15 -0.06
N ASP A 74 2.21 7.15 -0.93
CA ASP A 74 3.39 7.98 -1.22
C ASP A 74 3.83 8.76 0.03
N ALA A 75 5.03 9.34 -0.02
CA ALA A 75 5.61 10.02 1.14
C ALA A 75 4.74 11.19 1.65
N GLN A 76 4.05 11.90 0.76
CA GLN A 76 3.20 13.03 1.13
C GLN A 76 1.89 12.55 1.74
N ALA A 77 1.23 11.56 1.12
CA ALA A 77 0.01 10.96 1.63
C ALA A 77 0.22 10.35 3.01
N TYR A 78 1.36 9.68 3.22
CA TYR A 78 1.71 9.14 4.52
C TYR A 78 1.89 10.21 5.60
N ALA A 79 2.55 11.32 5.26
CA ALA A 79 2.73 12.43 6.20
C ALA A 79 1.37 13.03 6.62
N ASP A 80 0.46 13.21 5.66
CA ASP A 80 -0.85 13.79 5.89
C ASP A 80 -1.80 12.84 6.66
N LEU A 81 -1.71 11.53 6.42
CA LEU A 81 -2.54 10.51 7.10
C LEU A 81 -2.00 10.11 8.48
N SER A 82 -0.73 10.37 8.76
CA SER A 82 -0.08 10.01 10.03
C SER A 82 -0.10 11.14 11.08
N THR A 83 -0.82 12.23 10.81
CA THR A 83 -0.99 13.41 11.69
C THR A 83 -2.27 13.31 12.51
#